data_AF-A0AA50E3F4-F1
#
_entry.id   AF-A0AA50E3F4-F1
#
_cell.length_a   1.000
_cell.length_b   1.000
_cell.length_c   1.000
_cell.angle_alpha   90.00
_cell.angle_beta   90.00
_cell.angle_gamma   90.00
#
_symmetry.space_group_name_H-M   'P 1'
#
loop_
_entity.id
_entity.type
_entity.pdbx_description
1 polymer ?
#
loop_
_entity_poly.entity_id
_entity_poly.type
_entity_poly.pdbx_seq_one_letter_code
_entity_poly.pdbx_strand_id
1 'polypeptide(L)'
;MNYLNLLIDYRIAIRKTESEIEGIMPLAVGEALNNVQDNRVVFADKRAKVVLTTRKLFPTVKDCVILERLEADILATTAQLAQSKQNTLARIDAEISHLKQAIAELEAEKEILLTNRRLIQLKHQFKAEREGRVELKPILNVQLFA
;
A
#
# COMPACT_ATOMS: atom_id res chain seq x y z
N MET A 1 33.81 -49.13 -41.39
CA MET A 1 33.69 -48.41 -40.10
C MET A 1 32.25 -48.55 -39.63
N ASN A 2 32.01 -49.33 -38.57
CA ASN A 2 30.65 -49.64 -38.12
C ASN A 2 30.19 -48.55 -37.14
N TYR A 3 29.58 -47.48 -37.66
CA TYR A 3 29.12 -46.30 -36.90
C TYR A 3 28.19 -46.64 -35.72
N LEU A 4 27.48 -47.76 -35.82
CA LEU A 4 26.62 -48.26 -34.76
C LEU A 4 27.40 -48.66 -33.51
N ASN A 5 28.53 -49.35 -33.66
CA ASN A 5 29.37 -49.76 -32.53
C ASN A 5 29.97 -48.54 -31.83
N LEU A 6 30.40 -47.55 -32.60
CA LEU A 6 30.93 -46.29 -32.07
C LEU A 6 29.88 -45.51 -31.23
N LEU A 7 28.62 -45.48 -31.69
CA LEU A 7 27.53 -44.84 -30.94
C LEU A 7 27.20 -45.58 -29.64
N ILE A 8 27.27 -46.92 -29.65
CA ILE A 8 27.07 -47.74 -28.45
C ILE A 8 28.19 -47.45 -27.43
N ASP A 9 29.45 -47.40 -27.88
CA ASP A 9 30.59 -47.10 -27.03
C ASP A 9 30.47 -45.69 -26.41
N TYR A 10 30.08 -44.68 -27.19
CA TYR A 10 29.82 -43.35 -26.66
C TYR A 10 28.69 -43.32 -25.63
N ARG A 11 27.61 -44.09 -25.86
CA ARG A 11 26.50 -44.16 -24.92
C ARG A 11 26.90 -44.81 -23.60
N ILE A 12 27.75 -45.83 -23.65
CA ILE A 12 28.31 -46.47 -22.45
C ILE A 12 29.22 -45.49 -21.71
N ALA A 13 30.07 -44.76 -22.43
CA ALA A 13 30.95 -43.76 -21.85
C ALA A 13 30.15 -42.65 -21.16
N ILE A 14 29.11 -42.09 -21.81
CA ILE A 14 28.25 -41.05 -21.25
C ILE A 14 27.60 -41.53 -19.95
N ARG A 15 26.99 -42.72 -19.94
CA ARG A 15 26.35 -43.28 -18.74
C ARG A 15 27.33 -43.47 -17.59
N LYS A 16 28.56 -43.88 -17.89
CA LYS A 16 29.60 -44.03 -16.88
C LYS A 16 29.95 -42.67 -16.27
N THR A 17 30.12 -41.64 -17.09
CA THR A 17 30.40 -40.27 -16.62
C THR A 17 29.23 -39.68 -15.83
N GLU A 18 27.98 -39.92 -16.24
CA GLU A 18 26.79 -39.51 -15.49
C GLU A 18 26.77 -40.13 -14.08
N SER A 19 27.06 -41.43 -13.96
CA SER A 19 27.12 -42.11 -12.67
C SER A 19 28.26 -41.61 -11.78
N GLU A 20 29.43 -41.29 -12.34
CA GLU A 20 30.54 -40.70 -11.61
C GLU A 20 30.19 -39.28 -11.09
N ILE A 21 29.46 -38.49 -11.88
CA ILE A 21 28.97 -37.17 -11.47
C ILE A 21 27.98 -37.28 -10.31
N GLU A 22 27.00 -38.19 -10.40
CA GLU A 22 26.01 -38.42 -9.33
C GLU A 22 26.68 -38.81 -8.01
N GLY A 23 27.75 -39.60 -8.05
CA GLY A 23 28.49 -40.00 -6.85
C GLY A 23 29.30 -38.87 -6.20
N ILE A 24 29.89 -37.98 -7.01
CA ILE A 24 30.77 -36.90 -6.54
C ILE A 24 29.97 -35.65 -6.14
N MET A 25 28.80 -35.42 -6.74
CA MET A 25 27.99 -34.22 -6.56
C MET A 25 27.66 -33.89 -5.08
N PRO A 26 27.22 -34.84 -4.23
CA PRO A 26 26.90 -34.54 -2.83
C PRO A 26 28.12 -34.09 -2.02
N LEU A 27 29.30 -34.66 -2.32
CA LEU A 27 30.56 -34.32 -1.65
C LEU A 27 31.01 -32.91 -2.04
N ALA A 28 30.97 -32.60 -3.34
CA ALA A 28 31.29 -31.26 -3.84
C ALA A 28 30.33 -30.19 -3.31
N VAL A 29 29.03 -30.51 -3.19
CA VAL A 29 28.03 -29.63 -2.56
C VAL A 29 28.32 -29.44 -1.07
N GLY A 30 28.65 -30.50 -0.33
CA GLY A 30 29.00 -30.44 1.09
C GLY A 30 30.26 -29.60 1.35
N GLU A 31 31.30 -29.77 0.55
CA GLU A 31 32.53 -28.97 0.63
C GLU A 31 32.29 -27.49 0.29
N ALA A 32 31.43 -27.23 -0.71
CA ALA A 32 31.02 -25.87 -1.04
C ALA A 32 30.21 -25.22 0.09
N LEU A 33 29.30 -25.95 0.73
CA LEU A 33 28.48 -25.49 1.85
C LEU A 33 29.31 -25.13 3.10
N ASN A 34 30.40 -25.85 3.36
CA ASN A 34 31.29 -25.59 4.51
C ASN A 34 32.13 -24.30 4.35
N ASN A 35 32.26 -23.78 3.13
CA ASN A 35 33.02 -22.56 2.81
C ASN A 35 32.11 -21.34 2.51
N VAL A 36 30.82 -21.40 2.86
CA VAL A 36 29.80 -20.38 2.55
C VAL A 36 29.99 -19.15 3.42
N GLN A 37 30.70 -18.16 2.91
CA GLN A 37 30.52 -16.77 3.34
C GLN A 37 29.93 -15.88 2.24
N ASP A 38 30.06 -16.24 0.95
CA ASP A 38 29.56 -15.45 -0.18
C ASP A 38 29.17 -16.29 -1.40
N ASN A 39 28.45 -15.68 -2.35
CA ASN A 39 28.18 -16.24 -3.66
C ASN A 39 29.50 -16.53 -4.39
N ARG A 40 29.73 -17.78 -4.79
CA ARG A 40 31.01 -18.20 -5.36
C ARG A 40 30.83 -18.94 -6.67
N VAL A 41 31.71 -18.62 -7.62
CA VAL A 41 31.88 -19.41 -8.84
C VAL A 41 32.63 -20.69 -8.48
N VAL A 42 31.94 -21.82 -8.56
CA VAL A 42 32.49 -23.15 -8.26
C VAL A 42 33.08 -23.82 -9.50
N PHE A 43 32.67 -23.39 -10.69
CA PHE A 43 33.26 -23.85 -11.96
C PHE A 43 33.17 -22.74 -13.01
N ALA A 44 34.22 -22.57 -13.82
CA ALA A 44 34.21 -21.68 -14.97
C ALA A 44 35.15 -22.21 -16.06
N ASP A 45 34.61 -22.33 -17.27
CA ASP A 45 35.34 -22.61 -18.51
C ASP A 45 34.74 -21.77 -19.64
N LYS A 46 35.36 -21.74 -20.82
CA LYS A 46 34.92 -21.00 -22.02
C LYS A 46 33.49 -21.36 -22.47
N ARG A 47 32.97 -22.51 -22.04
CA ARG A 47 31.65 -23.03 -22.45
C ARG A 47 30.61 -23.07 -21.33
N ALA A 48 31.00 -22.98 -20.06
CA ALA A 48 30.06 -23.10 -18.93
C ALA A 48 30.59 -22.48 -17.64
N LYS A 49 29.68 -22.02 -16.79
CA LYS A 49 29.97 -21.47 -15.47
C LYS A 49 28.93 -21.97 -14.47
N VAL A 50 29.37 -22.46 -13.32
CA VAL A 50 28.52 -22.86 -12.20
C VAL A 50 28.77 -21.91 -11.04
N VAL A 51 27.70 -21.33 -10.51
CA VAL A 51 27.75 -20.36 -9.41
C VAL A 51 26.86 -20.85 -8.28
N LEU A 52 27.45 -21.02 -7.10
CA LEU A 52 26.71 -21.28 -5.87
C LEU A 52 26.16 -19.94 -5.38
N THR A 53 24.83 -19.80 -5.37
CA THR A 53 24.16 -18.61 -4.86
C THR A 53 23.43 -18.97 -3.57
N THR A 54 23.73 -18.28 -2.48
CA THR A 54 23.02 -18.45 -1.22
C THR A 54 22.05 -17.29 -1.01
N ARG A 55 20.90 -17.58 -0.40
CA ARG A 55 19.90 -16.58 0.00
C ARG A 55 19.62 -16.74 1.48
N LYS A 56 19.48 -15.62 2.19
CA LYS A 56 19.01 -15.64 3.57
C LYS A 56 17.55 -16.09 3.56
N LEU A 57 17.27 -17.18 4.25
CA LEU A 57 15.91 -17.65 4.47
C LEU A 57 15.60 -17.43 5.94
N PHE A 58 14.56 -16.65 6.22
CA PHE A 58 14.10 -16.44 7.59
C PHE A 58 13.16 -17.60 7.97
N PRO A 59 13.29 -18.13 9.20
CA PRO A 59 12.38 -19.17 9.67
C PRO A 59 10.95 -18.62 9.68
N THR A 60 9.99 -19.45 9.26
CA THR A 60 8.58 -19.09 9.41
C THR A 60 8.12 -19.43 10.82
N VAL A 61 6.98 -18.88 11.23
CA VAL A 61 6.38 -19.18 12.55
C VAL A 61 6.20 -20.68 12.74
N LYS A 62 5.83 -21.41 11.67
CA LYS A 62 5.63 -22.86 11.69
C LYS A 62 6.92 -23.65 11.93
N ASP A 63 8.07 -23.05 11.62
CA ASP A 63 9.38 -23.68 11.73
C ASP A 63 10.06 -23.36 13.08
N CYS A 64 9.49 -22.48 13.90
CA CYS A 64 10.11 -22.02 15.13
C CYS A 64 9.10 -21.78 16.26
N VAL A 65 9.15 -22.66 17.28
CA VAL A 65 8.30 -22.59 18.49
C VAL A 65 8.43 -21.25 19.23
N ILE A 66 9.61 -20.62 19.19
CA ILE A 66 9.83 -19.31 19.83
C ILE A 66 9.02 -18.23 19.10
N LEU A 67 9.00 -18.25 17.76
CA LEU A 67 8.23 -17.30 16.96
C LEU A 67 6.72 -17.49 17.19
N GLU A 68 6.26 -18.74 17.29
CA GLU A 68 4.86 -19.05 17.58
C GLU A 68 4.41 -18.50 18.95
N ARG A 69 5.23 -18.67 19.99
CA ARG A 69 4.97 -18.09 21.31
C ARG A 69 4.94 -16.58 21.29
N LEU A 70 5.90 -15.95 20.62
CA LEU A 70 5.94 -14.49 20.50
C LEU A 70 4.70 -13.95 19.76
N GLU A 71 4.22 -14.65 18.73
CA GLU A 71 2.98 -14.26 18.03
C GLU A 71 1.77 -14.35 18.97
N ALA A 72 1.66 -15.42 19.75
CA ALA A 72 0.60 -15.57 20.75
C ALA A 72 0.66 -14.47 21.82
N ASP A 73 1.85 -14.13 22.32
CA ASP A 73 2.06 -13.06 23.31
C ASP A 73 1.70 -11.68 22.76
N ILE A 74 2.05 -11.41 21.49
CA ILE A 74 1.66 -10.18 20.79
C ILE A 74 0.14 -10.09 20.70
N LEU A 75 -0.55 -11.17 20.31
CA LEU A 75 -2.01 -11.21 20.23
C LEU A 75 -2.68 -11.00 21.60
N ALA A 76 -2.16 -11.64 22.65
CA ALA A 76 -2.70 -11.48 24.00
C ALA A 76 -2.52 -10.03 24.50
N THR A 77 -1.33 -9.47 24.32
CA THR A 77 -0.99 -8.11 24.77
C THR A 77 -1.80 -7.05 24.01
N THR A 78 -1.99 -7.22 22.69
CA THR A 78 -2.80 -6.31 21.88
C THR A 78 -4.27 -6.33 22.29
N ALA A 79 -4.84 -7.51 22.58
CA ALA A 79 -6.20 -7.63 23.09
C ALA A 79 -6.36 -6.95 24.46
N GLN A 80 -5.42 -7.19 25.38
CA GLN A 80 -5.43 -6.56 26.70
C GLN A 80 -5.32 -5.04 26.61
N LEU A 81 -4.47 -4.53 25.72
CA LEU A 81 -4.32 -3.10 25.49
C LEU A 81 -5.62 -2.50 24.93
N ALA A 82 -6.24 -3.16 23.95
CA ALA A 82 -7.51 -2.73 23.38
C ALA A 82 -8.60 -2.60 24.46
N GLN A 83 -8.71 -3.60 25.34
CA GLN A 83 -9.66 -3.58 26.45
C GLN A 83 -9.35 -2.47 27.46
N SER A 84 -8.08 -2.31 27.85
CA SER A 84 -7.64 -1.26 28.78
C SER A 84 -7.93 0.14 28.25
N LYS A 85 -7.79 0.34 26.93
CA LYS A 85 -8.00 1.64 26.27
C LYS A 85 -9.43 1.87 25.80
N GLN A 86 -10.32 0.86 25.86
CA GLN A 86 -11.70 0.96 25.41
C GLN A 86 -12.46 2.10 26.10
N ASN A 87 -12.33 2.23 27.43
CA ASN A 87 -13.02 3.28 28.18
C ASN A 87 -12.49 4.68 27.83
N THR A 88 -11.18 4.82 27.60
CA THR A 88 -10.61 6.09 27.14
C THR A 88 -11.07 6.46 25.74
N LEU A 89 -11.17 5.48 24.83
CA LEU A 89 -11.70 5.69 23.48
C LEU A 89 -13.18 6.09 23.54
N ALA A 90 -14.00 5.38 24.31
CA ALA A 90 -15.41 5.71 24.49
C ALA A 90 -15.62 7.12 25.07
N ARG A 91 -14.76 7.56 25.99
CA ARG A 91 -14.78 8.93 26.51
C ARG A 91 -14.46 9.96 25.43
N ILE A 92 -13.43 9.70 24.61
CA ILE A 92 -13.06 10.56 23.48
C ILE A 92 -14.22 10.63 22.46
N ASP A 93 -14.85 9.50 22.15
CA ASP A 93 -15.99 9.46 21.22
C ASP A 93 -17.19 10.26 21.74
N ALA A 94 -17.47 10.17 23.05
CA ALA A 94 -18.51 10.97 23.69
C ALA A 94 -18.20 12.48 23.61
N GLU A 95 -16.95 12.86 23.87
CA GLU A 95 -16.50 14.26 23.77
C GLU A 95 -16.59 14.79 22.34
N ILE A 96 -16.19 13.99 21.35
CA ILE A 96 -16.33 14.32 19.92
C ILE A 96 -17.82 14.53 19.57
N SER A 97 -18.71 13.65 20.05
CA SER A 97 -20.14 13.77 19.80
C SER A 97 -20.72 15.06 20.39
N HIS A 98 -20.37 15.37 21.64
CA HIS A 98 -20.79 16.60 22.30
C HIS A 98 -20.30 17.86 21.56
N LEU A 99 -19.03 17.90 21.15
CA LEU A 99 -18.48 19.02 20.40
C LEU A 99 -19.16 19.18 19.03
N LYS A 100 -19.48 18.09 18.33
CA LYS A 100 -20.23 18.14 17.06
C LYS A 100 -21.63 18.75 17.26
N GLN A 101 -22.31 18.38 18.34
CA GLN A 101 -23.62 18.96 18.65
C GLN A 101 -23.51 20.47 18.94
N ALA A 102 -22.53 20.89 19.74
CA ALA A 102 -22.29 22.30 20.03
C ALA A 102 -21.98 23.12 18.77
N ILE A 103 -21.21 22.56 17.83
CA ILE A 103 -20.96 23.20 16.53
C ILE A 103 -22.26 23.39 15.75
N ALA A 104 -23.11 22.35 15.68
CA ALA A 104 -24.37 22.43 14.95
C ALA A 104 -25.32 23.48 15.55
N GLU A 105 -25.35 23.62 16.88
CA GLU A 105 -26.14 24.64 17.57
C GLU A 105 -25.64 26.06 17.24
N LEU A 106 -24.32 26.28 17.27
CA LEU A 106 -23.71 27.56 16.90
C LEU A 106 -23.92 27.92 15.42
N GLU A 107 -23.89 26.93 14.52
CA GLU A 107 -24.20 27.14 13.11
C GLU A 107 -25.66 27.54 12.90
N ALA A 108 -26.59 26.93 13.63
CA ALA A 108 -28.00 27.32 13.60
C ALA A 108 -28.21 28.75 14.13
N GLU A 109 -27.54 29.12 15.23
CA GLU A 109 -27.60 30.48 15.78
C GLU A 109 -27.03 31.50 14.79
N LYS A 110 -25.91 31.17 14.14
CA LYS A 110 -25.32 32.01 13.08
C LYS A 110 -26.31 32.24 11.94
N GLU A 111 -26.98 31.19 11.45
CA GLU A 111 -27.98 31.32 10.38
C GLU A 111 -29.15 32.22 10.82
N ILE A 112 -29.64 32.05 12.05
CA ILE A 112 -30.68 32.93 12.63
C ILE A 112 -30.22 34.39 12.63
N LEU A 113 -29.00 34.67 13.11
CA LEU A 113 -28.46 36.03 13.16
C LEU A 113 -28.22 36.62 11.76
N LEU A 114 -27.84 35.81 10.77
CA LEU A 114 -27.70 36.23 9.39
C LEU A 114 -29.05 36.53 8.72
N THR A 115 -30.13 35.86 9.14
CA THR A 115 -31.50 36.15 8.69
C THR A 115 -32.09 37.37 9.40
N ASN A 116 -31.51 38.55 9.17
CA ASN A 116 -32.09 39.78 9.69
C ASN A 116 -33.35 40.18 8.89
N ARG A 117 -34.52 39.85 9.46
CA ARG A 117 -35.85 40.16 8.88
C ARG A 117 -36.01 41.64 8.51
N ARG A 118 -35.43 42.55 9.28
CA ARG A 118 -35.44 44.00 9.01
C ARG A 118 -34.64 44.35 7.76
N LEU A 119 -33.49 43.69 7.55
CA LEU A 119 -32.66 43.89 6.36
C LEU A 119 -33.35 43.37 5.10
N ILE A 120 -34.07 42.25 5.18
CA ILE A 120 -34.88 41.72 4.09
C ILE A 120 -36.01 42.71 3.73
N GLN A 121 -36.72 43.22 4.73
CA GLN A 121 -37.78 44.22 4.54
C GLN A 121 -37.25 45.52 3.91
N LEU A 122 -36.11 46.02 4.39
CA LEU A 122 -35.46 47.21 3.84
C LEU A 122 -35.03 47.02 2.37
N LYS A 123 -34.48 45.85 2.02
CA LYS A 123 -34.14 45.53 0.61
C LYS A 123 -35.38 45.50 -0.27
N HIS A 124 -36.48 44.96 0.23
CA HIS A 124 -37.75 44.92 -0.51
C HIS A 124 -38.32 46.34 -0.70
N GLN A 125 -38.32 47.17 0.34
CA GLN A 125 -38.74 48.57 0.26
C GLN A 125 -37.88 49.36 -0.72
N PHE A 126 -36.56 49.20 -0.65
CA PHE A 126 -35.62 49.85 -1.56
C PHE A 126 -35.89 49.47 -3.02
N LYS A 127 -36.13 48.18 -3.30
CA LYS A 127 -36.44 47.70 -4.65
C LYS A 127 -37.77 48.27 -5.16
N ALA A 128 -38.80 48.28 -4.33
CA ALA A 128 -40.11 48.84 -4.68
C ALA A 128 -40.03 50.36 -4.97
N GLU A 129 -39.31 51.12 -4.15
CA GLU A 129 -39.06 52.55 -4.39
C GLU A 129 -38.25 52.79 -5.67
N ARG A 130 -37.22 51.96 -5.93
CA ARG A 130 -36.40 52.07 -7.15
C ARG A 130 -37.22 51.79 -8.40
N GLU A 131 -38.09 50.78 -8.37
CA GLU A 131 -38.98 50.42 -9.47
C GLU A 131 -40.10 51.46 -9.66
N GLY A 132 -40.63 52.04 -8.57
CA GLY A 132 -41.61 53.12 -8.63
C GLY A 132 -41.07 54.44 -9.14
N ARG A 133 -39.76 54.67 -9.05
CA ARG A 133 -39.06 55.88 -9.54
C ARG A 133 -38.33 55.66 -10.87
N VAL A 134 -38.73 54.65 -11.65
CA VAL A 134 -38.16 54.43 -12.98
C VAL A 134 -38.58 55.57 -13.90
N GLU A 135 -37.62 56.42 -14.24
CA GLU A 135 -37.77 57.48 -15.22
C GLU A 135 -37.25 57.01 -16.58
N LEU A 136 -38.05 57.19 -17.64
CA LEU A 136 -37.62 56.97 -19.02
C LEU A 136 -36.78 58.16 -19.47
N LYS A 137 -35.45 58.00 -19.47
CA LYS A 137 -34.56 58.97 -20.11
C LYS A 137 -34.62 58.79 -21.63
N PRO A 138 -35.04 59.80 -22.40
CA PRO A 138 -35.04 59.69 -23.86
C PRO A 138 -33.61 59.62 -24.37
N ILE A 139 -33.34 58.62 -25.22
CA ILE A 139 -32.06 58.47 -25.92
C ILE A 139 -32.37 58.51 -27.41
N LEU A 140 -31.71 59.41 -28.12
CA LEU A 140 -31.89 59.59 -29.56
C LEU A 140 -30.86 58.72 -30.30
N ASN A 141 -31.33 57.62 -30.88
CA ASN A 141 -30.50 56.76 -31.74
C ASN A 141 -30.70 57.17 -33.20
N VAL A 142 -29.69 57.79 -33.80
CA VAL A 142 -29.67 58.10 -35.24
C VAL A 142 -29.04 56.92 -35.97
N GLN A 143 -29.84 56.17 -36.73
CA GLN A 143 -29.34 55.18 -37.67
C GLN A 143 -29.30 55.81 -39.06
N LEU A 144 -28.10 56.03 -39.58
CA LEU A 144 -27.90 56.42 -40.98
C LEU A 144 -27.87 55.16 -41.83
N PHE A 145 -28.84 55.00 -42.73
CA PHE A 145 -28.79 53.97 -43.75
C PHE A 145 -27.86 54.46 -44.87
N ALA A 146 -26.79 53.69 -45.13
CA ALA A 146 -25.92 53.88 -46.28
C ALA A 146 -26.51 53.21 -47.52
#